data_AF-A0A8S3GQR8-F1
#
_entry.id   AF-A0A8S3GQR8-F1
#
_cell.length_a   1.000
_cell.length_b   1.000
_cell.length_c   1.000
_cell.angle_alpha   90.00
_cell.angle_beta   90.00
_cell.angle_gamma   90.00
#
_symmetry.space_group_name_H-M   'P 1'
#
loop_
_entity.id
_entity.type
_entity.pdbx_description
1 polymer ?
#
loop_
_entity_poly.entity_id
_entity_poly.type
_entity_poly.pdbx_seq_one_letter_code
_entity_poly.pdbx_strand_id
1 'polypeptide(L)'
;LKPKFYRQIKGGAMGSACTQVLADIYVRKWENEFVQQQQQHGELYLRFRDDVFLTTRLPQERIEKFLLEINKKDPNLTITWEGGKTVDY
;
A
#
# COMPACT_ATOMS: atom_id res chain seq x y z
N LEU A 1 25.55 31.80 -1.67
CA LEU A 1 24.64 30.91 -2.44
C LEU A 1 23.22 31.45 -2.31
N LYS A 2 22.51 31.71 -3.42
CA LYS A 2 21.09 32.13 -3.35
C LYS A 2 20.20 30.90 -3.07
N PRO A 3 19.13 31.03 -2.26
CA PRO A 3 18.23 29.92 -2.01
C PRO A 3 17.50 29.51 -3.29
N LYS A 4 17.43 28.20 -3.53
CA LYS A 4 16.67 27.62 -4.63
C LYS A 4 15.33 27.12 -4.08
N PHE A 5 14.24 27.52 -4.72
CA PHE A 5 12.89 27.08 -4.38
C PHE A 5 12.38 26.16 -5.49
N TYR A 6 11.82 25.02 -5.10
CA TYR A 6 11.28 24.02 -6.00
C TYR A 6 9.81 23.76 -5.68
N ARG A 7 8.99 23.53 -6.71
CA ARG A 7 7.58 23.18 -6.56
C ARG A 7 7.40 21.67 -6.68
N GLN A 8 6.72 21.07 -5.72
CA GLN A 8 6.27 19.70 -5.81
C GLN A 8 5.16 19.61 -6.88
N ILE A 9 5.39 18.80 -7.92
CA ILE A 9 4.46 18.60 -9.04
C ILE A 9 3.62 17.33 -8.91
N LYS A 10 3.98 16.44 -7.99
CA LYS A 10 3.31 15.15 -7.75
C LYS A 10 3.36 14.79 -6.26
N GLY A 11 2.25 14.26 -5.75
CA GLY A 11 2.06 14.00 -4.32
C GLY A 11 1.75 15.28 -3.53
N GLY A 12 1.42 15.11 -2.25
CA GLY A 12 1.24 16.23 -1.33
C GLY A 12 2.48 16.48 -0.47
N ALA A 13 2.49 17.64 0.20
CA ALA A 13 3.58 18.02 1.08
C ALA A 13 3.60 17.14 2.34
N MET A 14 4.74 16.52 2.61
CA MET A 14 4.95 15.75 3.85
C MET A 14 4.87 16.71 5.06
N GLY A 15 4.19 16.26 6.13
CA GLY A 15 3.97 17.05 7.35
C GLY A 15 2.69 17.88 7.36
N SER A 16 1.97 17.99 6.23
CA SER A 16 0.62 18.57 6.21
C SER A 16 -0.41 17.55 6.70
N ALA A 17 -1.16 17.91 7.76
CA ALA A 17 -2.27 17.09 8.26
C ALA A 17 -3.33 16.83 7.18
N CYS A 18 -3.57 17.79 6.28
CA CYS A 18 -4.50 17.63 5.17
C CYS A 18 -3.99 16.61 4.15
N THR A 19 -2.70 16.67 3.79
CA THR A 19 -2.08 15.71 2.87
C THR A 19 -2.16 14.29 3.41
N GLN A 20 -1.98 14.12 4.73
CA GLN A 20 -2.08 12.82 5.38
C GLN A 20 -3.48 12.20 5.25
N VAL A 21 -4.53 12.99 5.47
CA VAL A 21 -5.92 12.52 5.29
C VAL A 21 -6.22 12.18 3.83
N LEU A 22 -5.75 13.01 2.89
CA LEU A 22 -5.92 12.75 1.46
C LEU A 22 -5.19 11.48 1.01
N ALA A 23 -3.98 11.23 1.53
CA ALA A 23 -3.24 10.00 1.27
C ALA A 23 -4.01 8.78 1.80
N ASP A 24 -4.54 8.84 3.02
CA ASP A 24 -5.33 7.75 3.59
C ASP A 24 -6.57 7.44 2.76
N ILE A 25 -7.30 8.46 2.26
CA ILE A 25 -8.46 8.27 1.38
C ILE A 25 -8.04 7.66 0.04
N TYR A 26 -6.94 8.13 -0.54
CA TYR A 26 -6.42 7.66 -1.81
C TYR A 26 -6.07 6.16 -1.74
N VAL A 27 -5.26 5.78 -0.74
CA VAL A 27 -4.86 4.39 -0.50
C VAL A 27 -6.07 3.53 -0.15
N ARG A 28 -7.03 4.04 0.65
CA ARG A 28 -8.27 3.31 0.99
C ARG A 28 -9.11 2.96 -0.24
N LYS A 29 -9.16 3.84 -1.22
CA LYS A 29 -9.88 3.58 -2.47
C LYS A 29 -9.18 2.51 -3.30
N TRP A 30 -7.86 2.58 -3.38
CA TRP A 30 -7.04 1.64 -4.14
C TRP A 30 -6.98 0.24 -3.48
N GLU A 31 -6.96 0.14 -2.15
CA GLU A 31 -6.86 -1.13 -1.42
C GLU A 31 -8.16 -1.93 -1.37
N ASN A 32 -9.30 -1.34 -1.74
CA ASN A 32 -10.62 -1.92 -1.53
C ASN A 32 -10.76 -3.33 -2.14
N GLU A 33 -10.21 -3.56 -3.33
CA GLU A 33 -10.22 -4.88 -3.96
C GLU A 33 -9.35 -5.90 -3.21
N PHE A 34 -8.22 -5.45 -2.66
CA PHE A 34 -7.34 -6.29 -1.83
C PHE A 34 -8.06 -6.72 -0.56
N VAL A 35 -8.68 -5.77 0.14
CA VAL A 35 -9.42 -6.03 1.37
C VAL A 35 -10.57 -7.00 1.13
N GLN A 36 -11.31 -6.85 0.02
CA GLN A 36 -12.41 -7.74 -0.31
C GLN A 36 -11.94 -9.18 -0.54
N GLN A 37 -10.82 -9.39 -1.25
CA GLN A 37 -10.25 -10.73 -1.44
C GLN A 37 -9.84 -11.36 -0.10
N GLN A 38 -9.16 -10.60 0.75
CA GLN A 38 -8.73 -11.09 2.07
C GLN A 38 -9.93 -11.48 2.95
N GLN A 39 -10.99 -10.65 2.94
CA GLN A 39 -12.23 -10.92 3.67
C GLN A 39 -12.93 -12.20 3.17
N GLN A 40 -12.96 -12.43 1.85
CA GLN A 40 -13.54 -13.65 1.26
C GLN A 40 -12.81 -14.93 1.71
N HIS A 41 -11.49 -14.85 1.94
CA HIS A 41 -10.67 -15.99 2.37
C HIS A 41 -10.57 -16.13 3.89
N GLY A 42 -11.18 -15.21 4.67
CA GLY A 42 -11.08 -15.18 6.13
C GLY A 42 -9.65 -14.90 6.60
N GLU A 43 -8.94 -14.07 5.85
CA GLU A 43 -7.55 -13.68 6.06
C GLU A 43 -7.49 -12.33 6.81
N LEU A 44 -6.41 -12.13 7.57
CA LEU A 44 -6.15 -10.87 8.27
C LEU A 44 -5.60 -9.82 7.30
N TYR A 45 -6.15 -8.60 7.37
CA TYR A 45 -5.64 -7.42 6.70
C TYR A 45 -5.61 -6.24 7.68
N LEU A 46 -4.42 -5.71 7.93
CA LEU A 46 -4.19 -4.55 8.78
C LEU A 46 -3.36 -3.53 8.00
N ARG A 47 -3.78 -2.26 8.03
CA ARG A 47 -3.00 -1.16 7.46
C ARG A 47 -2.74 -0.11 8.52
N PHE A 48 -1.50 0.35 8.58
CA PHE A 48 -1.10 1.54 9.30
C PHE A 48 -0.42 2.51 8.33
N ARG A 49 -1.18 3.52 7.88
CA ARG A 49 -0.73 4.52 6.92
C ARG A 49 -0.25 3.89 5.62
N ASP A 50 1.07 3.81 5.43
CA ASP A 50 1.70 3.28 4.24
C ASP A 50 2.10 1.79 4.39
N ASP A 51 2.09 1.27 5.62
CA ASP A 51 2.46 -0.12 5.93
C ASP A 51 1.25 -1.04 6.00
N VAL A 52 1.36 -2.22 5.39
CA VAL A 52 0.31 -3.23 5.37
C VAL A 52 0.85 -4.55 5.93
N PHE A 53 0.12 -5.11 6.87
CA PHE A 53 0.32 -6.46 7.37
C PHE A 53 -0.85 -7.34 6.95
N LEU A 54 -0.55 -8.50 6.36
CA LEU A 54 -1.57 -9.43 5.90
C LEU A 54 -1.13 -10.87 6.12
N THR A 55 -2.12 -11.74 6.30
CA THR A 55 -1.91 -13.19 6.30
C THR A 55 -2.53 -13.76 5.04
N THR A 56 -1.98 -14.84 4.49
CA THR A 56 -2.66 -15.53 3.39
C THR A 56 -2.53 -17.03 3.47
N ARG A 57 -3.59 -17.72 3.05
CA ARG A 57 -3.65 -19.16 2.87
C ARG A 57 -3.33 -19.56 1.43
N LEU A 58 -3.24 -18.59 0.52
CA LEU A 58 -2.90 -18.83 -0.86
C LEU A 58 -1.42 -19.22 -1.00
N PRO A 59 -1.07 -20.03 -2.01
CA PRO A 59 0.32 -20.28 -2.35
C PRO A 59 1.05 -18.97 -2.66
N GLN A 60 2.33 -18.88 -2.28
CA GLN A 60 3.17 -17.70 -2.47
C GLN A 60 3.10 -17.17 -3.91
N GLU A 61 3.22 -18.04 -4.91
CA GLU A 61 3.15 -17.68 -6.34
C GLU A 61 1.85 -16.95 -6.72
N ARG A 62 0.71 -17.31 -6.11
CA ARG A 62 -0.57 -16.64 -6.38
C ARG A 62 -0.60 -15.23 -5.79
N ILE A 63 -0.01 -15.05 -4.62
CA ILE A 63 0.06 -13.75 -3.96
C ILE A 63 1.03 -12.84 -4.69
N GLU A 64 2.19 -13.36 -5.10
CA GLU A 64 3.14 -12.63 -5.92
C GLU A 64 2.51 -12.15 -7.22
N LYS A 65 1.77 -13.03 -7.91
CA LYS A 65 1.03 -12.65 -9.12
C LYS A 65 -0.02 -11.59 -8.83
N PHE A 66 -0.74 -11.72 -7.73
CA PHE A 66 -1.76 -10.75 -7.35
C PHE A 66 -1.16 -9.36 -7.05
N LEU A 67 -0.06 -9.30 -6.30
CA LEU A 67 0.66 -8.06 -6.00
C LEU A 67 1.21 -7.41 -7.27
N LEU A 68 1.71 -8.20 -8.22
CA LEU A 68 2.13 -7.72 -9.54
C LEU A 68 0.99 -7.09 -10.34
N GLU A 69 -0.20 -7.70 -10.35
CA GLU A 69 -1.37 -7.13 -11.04
C GLU A 69 -1.86 -5.85 -10.37
N ILE A 70 -1.78 -5.76 -9.04
CA ILE A 70 -2.16 -4.56 -8.32
C ILE A 70 -1.21 -3.40 -8.59
N ASN A 71 0.10 -3.65 -8.66
CA ASN A 71 1.09 -2.64 -9.02
C ASN A 71 0.88 -2.05 -10.43
N LYS A 72 0.11 -2.72 -11.30
CA LYS A 72 -0.25 -2.18 -12.63
C LYS A 72 -1.45 -1.24 -12.59
N LYS A 73 -2.26 -1.25 -11.53
CA LYS A 73 -3.52 -0.49 -11.47
C LYS A 73 -3.31 1.01 -11.33
N ASP A 74 -2.23 1.42 -10.70
CA ASP A 74 -1.95 2.82 -10.44
C ASP A 74 -0.46 3.12 -10.68
N PRO A 75 -0.11 3.92 -11.72
CA PRO A 75 1.28 4.28 -11.99
C PRO A 75 1.90 5.19 -10.92
N ASN A 76 1.11 5.64 -9.94
CA ASN A 76 1.56 6.48 -8.84
C ASN A 76 1.84 5.68 -7.56
N LEU A 77 1.52 4.39 -7.52
CA LEU A 77 1.61 3.57 -6.32
C LEU A 77 2.25 2.22 -6.63
N THR A 78 3.32 1.90 -5.92
CA THR A 78 4.05 0.64 -6.05
C THR A 78 4.16 0.00 -4.68
N ILE A 79 3.64 -1.22 -4.54
CA ILE A 79 3.84 -2.07 -3.37
C ILE A 79 5.20 -2.74 -3.47
N THR A 80 5.97 -2.63 -2.39
CA THR A 80 7.08 -3.52 -2.06
C THR A 80 6.62 -4.45 -0.95
N TRP A 81 6.98 -5.74 -1.03
CA TRP A 81 6.56 -6.72 -0.04
C TRP A 81 7.73 -7.59 0.38
N GLU A 82 7.65 -8.08 1.61
CA GLU A 82 8.48 -9.13 2.17
C GLU A 82 7.56 -10.15 2.83
N GLY A 83 7.93 -11.43 2.79
CA GLY A 83 7.10 -12.50 3.29
C GLY A 83 7.93 -13.62 3.90
N GLY A 84 7.35 -14.27 4.90
CA GLY A 84 7.94 -15.41 5.60
C GLY A 84 6.86 -16.41 6.01
N LYS A 85 7.28 -17.63 6.32
CA LYS A 85 6.39 -18.67 6.88
C LYS A 85 6.25 -18.57 8.40
N THR A 86 7.19 -17.88 9.04
CA THR A 86 7.30 -17.66 10.48
C THR A 86 7.65 -16.20 10.71
N VAL A 87 7.05 -15.60 11.73
CA VAL A 87 7.44 -14.27 12.23
C VAL A 87 8.17 -14.53 13.54
N ASP A 88 9.47 -14.31 13.57
CA ASP A 88 10.23 -14.29 14.81
C ASP A 88 9.94 -12.95 15.50
N TYR A 89 9.24 -13.02 16.65
CA TYR A 89 9.04 -11.89 17.56
C TYR A 89 10.08 -11.90 18.67
#